data_AF-A0A821H044-F1
#
_entry.id   AF-A0A821H044-F1
#
_cell.length_a   1.000
_cell.length_b   1.000
_cell.length_c   1.000
_cell.angle_alpha   90.00
_cell.angle_beta   90.00
_cell.angle_gamma   90.00
#
_symmetry.space_group_name_H-M   'P 1'
#
loop_
_entity.id
_entity.type
_entity.pdbx_description
1 polymer ?
#
loop_
_entity_poly.entity_id
_entity_poly.type
_entity_poly.pdbx_seq_one_letter_code
_entity_poly.pdbx_strand_id
1 'polypeptide(L)'
;MSSPTLTNQVFQALCSYLNENHITYRQVQHHPTYTSEESSLARDEDIIIDGKALLMKVDDQFHLFVLSAAKKYDSKKIKERFNEKKLRFANSDELYQLTGLVPGSVPPFGHPILPFSLFVDE
;
A
#
# COMPACT_ATOMS: atom_id res chain seq x y z
N MET A 1 0.19 -7.12 -21.47
CA MET A 1 -1.17 -7.49 -21.02
C MET A 1 -1.00 -8.18 -19.67
N SER A 2 -1.16 -7.44 -18.58
CA SER A 2 -0.98 -7.99 -17.23
C SER A 2 -2.21 -8.83 -16.88
N SER A 3 -2.03 -10.11 -16.61
CA SER A 3 -3.14 -11.05 -16.41
C SER A 3 -4.02 -10.64 -15.21
N PRO A 4 -5.36 -10.62 -15.35
CA PRO A 4 -6.31 -10.17 -14.31
C PRO A 4 -6.42 -11.06 -13.07
N THR A 5 -5.57 -12.08 -12.93
CA THR A 5 -5.71 -13.14 -11.92
C THR A 5 -5.10 -12.78 -10.55
N LEU A 6 -4.02 -11.99 -10.50
CA LEU A 6 -3.31 -11.71 -9.22
C LEU A 6 -3.96 -10.60 -8.38
N THR A 7 -4.44 -9.51 -9.00
CA THR A 7 -5.11 -8.41 -8.27
C THR A 7 -6.36 -8.90 -7.51
N ASN A 8 -7.03 -9.92 -8.07
CA ASN A 8 -8.17 -10.57 -7.43
C ASN A 8 -7.76 -11.26 -6.10
N GLN A 9 -6.56 -11.84 -6.03
CA GLN A 9 -6.13 -12.58 -4.83
C GLN A 9 -5.90 -11.69 -3.61
N VAL A 10 -5.22 -10.54 -3.76
CA VAL A 10 -4.97 -9.61 -2.65
C VAL A 10 -6.29 -9.03 -2.13
N PHE A 11 -7.19 -8.65 -3.03
CA PHE A 11 -8.51 -8.15 -2.65
C PHE A 11 -9.33 -9.19 -1.88
N GLN A 12 -9.39 -10.44 -2.36
CA GLN A 12 -10.12 -11.52 -1.68
C GLN A 12 -9.49 -11.86 -0.32
N ALA A 13 -8.17 -11.87 -0.22
CA ALA A 13 -7.46 -12.08 1.05
C ALA A 13 -7.79 -10.97 2.05
N LEU A 14 -7.86 -9.72 1.61
CA LEU A 14 -8.23 -8.59 2.45
C LEU A 14 -9.67 -8.71 2.95
N CYS A 15 -10.63 -8.97 2.06
CA CYS A 15 -12.03 -9.16 2.47
C CYS A 15 -12.20 -10.32 3.45
N SER A 16 -11.53 -11.45 3.19
CA SER A 16 -11.56 -12.61 4.09
C SER A 16 -11.00 -12.26 5.47
N TYR A 17 -9.84 -11.60 5.51
CA TYR A 17 -9.20 -11.17 6.76
C TYR A 17 -10.10 -10.21 7.56
N LEU A 18 -10.72 -9.23 6.90
CA LEU A 18 -11.63 -8.30 7.58
C LEU A 18 -12.88 -9.02 8.13
N ASN A 19 -13.46 -9.94 7.36
CA ASN A 19 -14.62 -10.73 7.77
C ASN A 19 -14.30 -11.65 8.96
N GLU A 20 -13.18 -12.35 8.91
CA GLU A 20 -12.70 -13.25 9.98
C GLU A 20 -12.44 -12.49 11.29
N ASN A 21 -12.00 -11.23 11.20
CA ASN A 21 -11.78 -10.36 12.35
C ASN A 21 -13.01 -9.53 12.74
N HIS A 22 -14.17 -9.77 12.12
CA HIS A 22 -15.42 -9.04 12.38
C HIS A 22 -15.29 -7.51 12.23
N ILE A 23 -14.48 -7.04 11.29
CA ILE A 23 -14.28 -5.62 11.02
C ILE A 23 -15.33 -5.16 10.00
N THR A 24 -16.14 -4.17 10.37
CA THR A 24 -17.11 -3.56 9.45
C THR A 24 -16.40 -2.75 8.38
N TYR A 25 -16.72 -3.01 7.11
CA TYR A 25 -16.24 -2.23 5.98
C TYR A 25 -17.34 -2.03 4.94
N ARG A 26 -17.15 -1.01 4.09
CA ARG A 26 -17.98 -0.74 2.91
C ARG A 26 -17.13 -0.95 1.67
N GLN A 27 -17.65 -1.69 0.69
CA GLN A 27 -17.03 -1.80 -0.63
C GLN A 27 -17.69 -0.78 -1.58
N VAL A 28 -16.86 0.04 -2.22
CA VAL A 28 -17.30 0.99 -3.24
C VAL A 28 -16.68 0.60 -4.57
N GLN A 29 -17.51 0.29 -5.56
CA GLN A 29 -17.05 -0.03 -6.91
C GLN A 29 -16.99 1.26 -7.74
N HIS A 30 -15.84 1.55 -8.32
CA HIS A 30 -15.65 2.73 -9.17
C HIS A 30 -14.75 2.42 -10.37
N HIS A 31 -14.72 3.33 -11.35
CA HIS A 31 -13.76 3.26 -12.46
C HIS A 31 -12.34 3.55 -11.97
N PRO A 32 -11.28 3.04 -12.64
CA PRO A 32 -9.91 3.39 -12.29
C PRO A 32 -9.72 4.90 -12.23
N THR A 33 -9.12 5.37 -11.15
CA THR A 33 -8.78 6.77 -10.89
C THR A 33 -7.27 6.94 -10.96
N TYR A 34 -6.82 8.10 -11.45
CA TYR A 34 -5.40 8.41 -11.65
C TYR A 34 -4.92 9.54 -10.75
N THR A 35 -5.85 10.28 -10.12
CA THR A 35 -5.54 11.33 -9.15
C THR A 35 -6.17 11.04 -7.79
N SER A 36 -5.62 11.66 -6.75
CA SER A 36 -6.16 11.56 -5.39
C SER A 36 -7.57 12.15 -5.31
N GLU A 37 -7.81 13.23 -6.05
CA GLU A 37 -9.11 13.92 -6.14
C GLU A 37 -10.17 13.01 -6.77
N GLU A 38 -9.86 12.36 -7.89
CA GLU A 38 -10.76 11.38 -8.52
C GLU A 38 -11.08 10.23 -7.58
N SER A 39 -10.06 9.77 -6.83
CA SER A 39 -10.19 8.66 -5.88
C SER A 39 -11.10 9.01 -4.69
N SER A 40 -10.97 10.22 -4.15
CA SER A 40 -11.81 10.73 -3.06
C SER A 40 -13.27 10.90 -3.51
N LEU A 41 -13.49 11.49 -4.69
CA LEU A 41 -14.82 11.64 -5.29
C LEU A 41 -15.48 10.27 -5.51
N ALA A 42 -14.72 9.27 -5.97
CA ALA A 42 -15.23 7.92 -6.17
C ALA A 42 -15.66 7.24 -4.86
N ARG A 43 -15.08 7.60 -3.71
CA ARG A 43 -15.44 7.06 -2.39
C ARG A 43 -16.53 7.84 -1.66
N ASP A 44 -16.82 9.06 -2.11
CA ASP A 44 -17.65 10.05 -1.38
C ASP A 44 -17.07 10.32 0.03
N GLU A 45 -15.73 10.41 0.11
CA GLU A 45 -14.97 10.58 1.35
C GLU A 45 -13.94 11.71 1.18
N ASP A 46 -13.63 12.42 2.26
CA ASP A 46 -12.62 13.50 2.24
C ASP A 46 -11.20 12.94 1.98
N ILE A 47 -10.40 13.65 1.18
CA ILE A 47 -9.00 13.32 0.80
C ILE A 47 -8.13 13.05 2.04
N ILE A 48 -8.49 13.64 3.18
CA ILE A 48 -7.75 13.57 4.44
C ILE A 48 -7.65 12.13 5.00
N ILE A 49 -8.58 11.23 4.64
CA ILE A 49 -8.63 9.85 5.16
C ILE A 49 -7.68 8.91 4.39
N ASP A 50 -7.11 9.36 3.27
CA ASP A 50 -6.27 8.49 2.44
C ASP A 50 -4.91 8.21 3.08
N GLY A 51 -4.61 6.94 3.30
CA GLY A 51 -3.25 6.44 3.52
C GLY A 51 -2.65 5.99 2.19
N LYS A 52 -1.35 6.26 1.98
CA LYS A 52 -0.58 5.67 0.88
C LYS A 52 0.42 4.65 1.42
N ALA A 53 0.58 3.54 0.70
CA ALA A 53 1.54 2.51 1.03
C ALA A 53 2.75 2.59 0.08
N LEU A 54 3.95 2.68 0.64
CA LEU A 54 5.21 2.75 -0.08
C LEU A 54 5.99 1.45 0.16
N LEU A 55 6.19 0.65 -0.88
CA LEU A 55 7.10 -0.49 -0.81
C LEU A 55 8.53 0.01 -1.03
N MET A 56 9.38 -0.11 -0.01
CA MET A 56 10.75 0.38 -0.06
C MET A 56 11.73 -0.72 0.30
N LYS A 57 12.87 -0.70 -0.38
CA LYS A 57 14.01 -1.57 -0.09
C LYS A 57 14.95 -0.86 0.88
N VAL A 58 15.20 -1.50 2.02
CA VAL A 58 16.20 -1.12 3.02
C VAL A 58 17.31 -2.18 2.99
N ASP A 59 18.48 -1.80 2.49
CA ASP A 59 19.56 -2.72 2.08
C ASP A 59 19.02 -3.82 1.14
N ASP A 60 18.86 -5.03 1.67
CA ASP A 60 18.45 -6.23 0.93
C ASP A 60 17.01 -6.68 1.25
N GLN A 61 16.30 -5.95 2.12
CA GLN A 61 14.96 -6.30 2.57
C GLN A 61 13.90 -5.29 2.11
N PHE A 62 12.71 -5.78 1.80
CA PHE A 62 11.56 -4.94 1.45
C PHE A 62 10.63 -4.73 2.64
N HIS A 63 10.21 -3.49 2.85
CA HIS A 63 9.32 -3.07 3.91
C HIS A 63 8.21 -2.18 3.36
N LEU A 64 7.04 -2.22 4.02
CA LEU A 64 5.90 -1.38 3.68
C LEU A 64 5.84 -0.20 4.65
N PHE A 65 5.83 1.01 4.11
CA PHE A 65 5.66 2.24 4.87
C PHE A 65 4.32 2.87 4.53
N VAL A 66 3.46 3.03 5.53
CA VAL A 66 2.14 3.65 5.40
C VAL A 66 2.17 5.02 6.05
N LEU A 67 1.75 6.01 5.29
CA LEU A 67 1.69 7.40 5.71
C LEU A 67 0.41 8.03 5.18
N SER A 68 -0.08 9.07 5.86
CA SER A 68 -1.18 9.89 5.35
C SER A 68 -0.80 10.45 3.97
N ALA A 69 -1.77 10.49 3.05
CA ALA A 69 -1.62 11.03 1.71
C ALA A 69 -1.13 12.50 1.74
N ALA A 70 -1.53 13.25 2.76
CA ALA A 70 -1.12 14.64 3.00
C ALA A 70 0.36 14.79 3.39
N LYS A 71 0.99 13.73 3.92
CA LYS A 71 2.39 13.77 4.37
C LYS A 71 3.35 13.39 3.24
N LYS A 72 4.54 14.00 3.23
CA LYS A 72 5.65 13.57 2.37
C LYS A 72 6.54 12.59 3.15
N TYR A 73 7.05 11.59 2.44
CA TYR A 73 8.04 10.68 3.00
C TYR A 73 9.31 11.43 3.39
N ASP A 74 9.86 11.10 4.56
CA ASP A 74 11.12 11.64 5.06
C ASP A 74 12.21 10.56 5.08
N SER A 75 13.10 10.62 4.08
CA SER A 75 14.21 9.68 3.94
C SER A 75 15.16 9.65 5.13
N LYS A 76 15.31 10.78 5.82
CA LYS A 76 16.24 10.92 6.93
C LYS A 76 15.72 10.15 8.14
N LYS A 77 14.45 10.34 8.49
CA LYS A 77 13.80 9.61 9.59
C LYS A 77 13.81 8.10 9.39
N ILE A 78 13.56 7.63 8.17
CA ILE A 78 13.63 6.19 7.88
C ILE A 78 15.08 5.70 8.03
N LYS A 79 16.06 6.39 7.44
CA LYS A 79 17.47 6.01 7.59
C LYS A 79 17.91 6.02 9.05
N GLU A 80 17.54 7.00 9.85
CA GLU A 80 17.82 7.05 11.29
C GLU A 80 17.24 5.83 12.01
N ARG A 81 15.97 5.48 11.75
CA ARG A 81 15.32 4.28 12.32
C ARG A 81 16.04 2.99 11.94
N PHE A 82 16.64 2.94 10.76
CA PHE A 82 17.30 1.76 10.22
C PHE A 82 18.83 1.78 10.34
N ASN A 83 19.42 2.77 11.02
CA ASN A 83 20.88 2.99 11.14
C ASN A 83 21.59 3.25 9.80
N GLU A 84 21.19 4.31 9.08
CA GLU A 84 21.86 4.87 7.88
C GLU A 84 21.95 3.91 6.68
N LYS A 85 21.01 2.96 6.59
CA LYS A 85 20.97 1.95 5.53
C LYS A 85 20.65 2.50 4.14
N LYS A 86 20.98 1.72 3.10
CA LYS A 86 20.62 2.07 1.71
C LYS A 86 19.11 1.99 1.57
N LEU A 87 18.50 3.11 1.19
CA LEU A 87 17.04 3.24 1.11
C LEU A 87 16.64 3.66 -0.31
N ARG A 88 15.76 2.87 -0.94
CA ARG A 88 15.15 3.21 -2.23
C ARG A 88 13.74 2.65 -2.33
N PHE A 89 12.95 3.17 -3.26
CA PHE A 89 11.69 2.54 -3.64
C PHE A 89 11.92 1.19 -4.32
N ALA A 90 10.96 0.28 -4.17
CA ALA A 90 10.81 -0.83 -5.11
C ALA A 90 10.53 -0.26 -6.51
N ASN A 91 11.17 -0.79 -7.53
CA ASN A 91 10.80 -0.45 -8.90
C ASN A 91 9.50 -1.20 -9.30
N SER A 92 8.93 -0.86 -10.46
CA SER A 92 7.67 -1.45 -10.93
C SER A 92 7.74 -2.97 -11.10
N ASP A 93 8.87 -3.50 -11.56
CA ASP A 93 9.05 -4.94 -11.77
C ASP A 93 9.16 -5.68 -10.43
N GLU A 94 9.96 -5.17 -9.49
CA GLU A 94 10.08 -5.69 -8.13
C GLU A 94 8.73 -5.68 -7.42
N LEU A 95 7.99 -4.57 -7.52
CA LEU A 95 6.66 -4.43 -6.92
C LEU A 95 5.72 -5.50 -7.47
N TYR A 96 5.64 -5.63 -8.80
CA TYR A 96 4.77 -6.60 -9.44
C TYR A 96 5.16 -8.05 -9.11
N GLN A 97 6.45 -8.37 -9.11
CA GLN A 97 6.93 -9.71 -8.77
C GLN A 97 6.63 -10.09 -7.31
N LEU A 98 6.73 -9.14 -6.38
CA LEU A 98 6.53 -9.40 -4.96
C LEU A 98 5.05 -9.37 -4.52
N THR A 99 4.19 -8.68 -5.27
CA THR A 99 2.80 -8.42 -4.82
C THR A 99 1.72 -8.73 -5.85
N GLY A 100 2.06 -8.81 -7.14
CA GLY A 100 1.10 -8.85 -8.24
C GLY A 100 0.41 -7.51 -8.52
N LEU A 101 0.80 -6.44 -7.83
CA LEU A 101 0.17 -5.13 -7.89
C LEU A 101 1.01 -4.16 -8.74
N VAL A 102 0.36 -3.09 -9.19
CA VAL A 102 0.99 -1.99 -9.91
C VAL A 102 1.14 -0.77 -9.00
N PRO A 103 2.04 0.18 -9.31
CA PRO A 103 2.14 1.43 -8.55
C PRO A 103 0.77 2.11 -8.40
N GLY A 104 0.48 2.58 -7.18
CA GLY A 104 -0.82 3.20 -6.84
C GLY A 104 -1.92 2.22 -6.40
N SER A 105 -1.71 0.91 -6.52
CA SER A 105 -2.71 -0.11 -6.12
C SER A 105 -2.36 -0.89 -4.86
N VAL A 106 -1.26 -0.53 -4.18
CA VAL A 106 -0.76 -1.25 -2.99
C VAL A 106 -1.60 -0.87 -1.76
N PRO A 107 -2.27 -1.83 -1.10
CA PRO A 107 -3.05 -1.55 0.09
C PRO A 107 -2.14 -1.34 1.31
N PRO A 108 -2.58 -0.57 2.32
CA PRO A 108 -1.81 -0.29 3.55
C PRO A 108 -1.80 -1.46 4.55
N PHE A 109 -1.61 -2.69 4.06
CA PHE A 109 -1.64 -3.90 4.88
C PHE A 109 -0.34 -4.70 4.71
N GLY A 110 0.37 -4.92 5.82
CA GLY A 110 1.48 -5.87 5.89
C GLY A 110 0.96 -7.30 6.11
N HIS A 111 1.70 -8.11 6.87
CA HIS A 111 1.28 -9.47 7.20
C HIS A 111 -0.10 -9.47 7.91
N PRO A 112 -1.02 -10.41 7.59
CA PRO A 112 -0.88 -11.52 6.65
C PRO A 112 -1.25 -11.22 5.19
N ILE A 113 -1.63 -9.99 4.84
CA ILE A 113 -2.10 -9.63 3.49
C ILE A 113 -0.94 -9.53 2.51
N LEU A 114 0.09 -8.75 2.85
CA LEU A 114 1.34 -8.66 2.10
C LEU A 114 2.49 -9.17 2.95
N PRO A 115 3.49 -9.86 2.38
CA PRO A 115 4.56 -10.50 3.14
C PRO A 115 5.65 -9.52 3.60
N PHE A 116 5.28 -8.32 4.05
CA PHE A 116 6.23 -7.27 4.46
C PHE A 116 5.97 -6.82 5.90
N SER A 117 7.04 -6.44 6.60
CA SER A 117 6.92 -5.66 7.83
C SER A 117 6.33 -4.29 7.51
N LEU A 118 5.30 -3.92 8.26
CA LEU A 118 4.56 -2.66 8.11
C LEU A 118 5.06 -1.64 9.14
N PHE A 119 5.34 -0.43 8.67
CA PHE A 119 5.61 0.75 9.49
C PHE A 119 4.55 1.81 9.18
N VAL A 120 3.83 2.26 10.21
CA VAL A 120 2.81 3.30 10.09
C VAL A 120 3.35 4.57 10.74
N ASP A 121 3.15 5.71 10.07
CA ASP A 121 3.46 7.02 10.65
C ASP A 121 2.49 7.37 11.77
N GLU A 122 3.01 7.86 12.89
CA GLU A 122 2.22 8.30 14.07
C GLU A 122 1.56 9.68 13.85
#